data_AF-A0A223NYE5-F1
#
_entry.id   AF-A0A223NYE5-F1
#
_cell.length_a   1.000
_cell.length_b   1.000
_cell.length_c   1.000
_cell.angle_alpha   90.00
_cell.angle_beta   90.00
_cell.angle_gamma   90.00
#
_symmetry.space_group_name_H-M   'P 1'
#
loop_
_entity.id
_entity.type
_entity.pdbx_description
1 polymer ?
#
loop_
_entity_poly.entity_id
_entity_poly.type
_entity_poly.pdbx_seq_one_letter_code
_entity_poly.pdbx_strand_id
1 'polypeptide(L)'
;MKTLKKLMIVSAMILSCCQLVTAQNSKIQKKAAKAAKVKEMLDAQSYIFNATYVIPQRGNARSITYGYDVVVSKDTVTAYLPYYGRVTLAPADPSDGGVKFTSTNFDYKSEPANNGYDITITPKDGNTQGSKDVRYLRLNVSYNGYASLQVISNNRDPISYNGEIEERKINK
;
A
#
# COMPACT_ATOMS: atom_id res chain seq x y z
N MET A 1 29.72 -51.41 -20.86
CA MET A 1 28.39 -51.00 -20.34
C MET A 1 28.44 -50.19 -19.03
N LYS A 2 29.30 -50.53 -18.05
CA LYS A 2 29.35 -49.86 -16.74
C LYS A 2 29.82 -48.39 -16.80
N THR A 3 30.74 -48.05 -17.70
CA THR A 3 31.24 -46.69 -17.94
C THR A 3 30.22 -45.80 -18.67
N LEU A 4 29.47 -46.36 -19.62
CA LEU A 4 28.40 -45.66 -20.35
C LEU A 4 27.22 -45.30 -19.44
N LYS A 5 26.84 -46.19 -18.51
CA LYS A 5 25.83 -45.91 -17.48
C LYS A 5 26.25 -44.81 -16.50
N LYS A 6 27.54 -44.76 -16.11
CA LYS A 6 28.08 -43.67 -15.28
C LYS A 6 28.07 -42.32 -16.00
N LEU A 7 28.39 -42.30 -17.30
CA LEU A 7 28.37 -41.07 -18.11
C LEU A 7 26.94 -40.51 -18.29
N MET A 8 25.93 -41.38 -18.44
CA MET A 8 24.52 -40.97 -18.50
C MET A 8 24.01 -40.39 -17.17
N ILE A 9 24.45 -40.93 -16.02
CA ILE A 9 24.04 -40.41 -14.69
C ILE A 9 24.63 -39.02 -14.42
N VAL A 10 25.88 -38.77 -14.83
CA VAL A 10 26.52 -37.44 -14.69
C VAL A 10 25.86 -36.41 -15.59
N SER A 11 25.48 -36.77 -16.82
CA SER A 11 24.76 -35.88 -17.73
C SER A 11 23.35 -35.50 -17.23
N ALA A 12 22.62 -36.46 -16.64
CA ALA A 12 21.31 -36.21 -16.05
C ALA A 12 21.37 -35.26 -14.82
N MET A 13 22.46 -35.31 -14.05
CA MET A 13 22.65 -34.45 -12.87
C MET A 13 22.98 -33.00 -13.25
N ILE A 14 23.69 -32.79 -14.35
CA ILE A 14 24.03 -31.45 -14.87
C ILE A 14 22.77 -30.77 -15.45
N LEU A 15 21.91 -31.52 -16.14
CA LEU A 15 20.69 -30.97 -16.75
C LEU A 15 19.66 -30.51 -15.70
N SER A 16 19.56 -31.21 -14.56
CA SER A 16 18.69 -30.81 -13.44
C SER A 16 19.19 -29.55 -12.72
N CYS A 17 20.50 -29.33 -12.66
CA CYS A 17 21.09 -28.15 -12.02
C CYS A 17 20.86 -26.86 -12.83
N CYS A 18 20.89 -26.94 -14.17
CA CYS A 18 20.66 -25.77 -15.05
C CYS A 18 19.22 -25.22 -15.00
N GLN A 19 18.22 -26.06 -14.75
CA GLN A 19 16.81 -25.63 -14.68
C GLN A 19 16.49 -24.84 -13.39
N LEU A 20 17.21 -25.10 -12.30
CA LEU A 20 17.04 -24.37 -11.04
C LEU A 20 17.59 -22.94 -11.13
N VAL A 21 18.70 -22.74 -11.84
CA VAL A 21 19.35 -21.42 -12.01
C VAL A 21 18.47 -20.46 -12.82
N THR A 22 17.84 -20.94 -13.90
CA THR A 22 16.96 -20.10 -14.74
C THR A 22 15.67 -19.69 -14.03
N ALA A 23 15.09 -20.59 -13.23
CA ALA A 23 13.90 -20.29 -12.43
C ALA A 23 14.17 -19.26 -11.31
N GLN A 24 15.33 -19.33 -10.64
CA GLN A 24 15.74 -18.35 -9.62
C GLN A 24 15.94 -16.95 -10.21
N ASN A 25 16.62 -16.85 -11.37
CA ASN A 25 16.84 -15.57 -12.06
C ASN A 25 15.51 -14.87 -12.43
N SER A 26 14.50 -15.62 -12.87
CA SER A 26 13.18 -15.05 -13.23
C SER A 26 12.43 -14.43 -12.04
N LYS A 27 12.51 -15.05 -10.84
CA LYS A 27 11.84 -14.54 -9.64
C LYS A 27 12.51 -13.28 -9.10
N ILE A 28 13.85 -13.24 -9.14
CA ILE A 28 14.63 -12.07 -8.72
C ILE A 28 14.33 -10.88 -9.63
N GLN A 29 14.33 -11.08 -10.95
CA GLN A 29 13.98 -10.04 -11.92
C GLN A 29 12.56 -9.49 -11.73
N LYS A 30 11.57 -10.38 -11.51
CA LYS A 30 10.18 -9.95 -11.23
C LYS A 30 10.06 -9.12 -9.94
N LYS A 31 10.78 -9.49 -8.88
CA LYS A 31 10.82 -8.72 -7.63
C LYS A 31 11.47 -7.35 -7.83
N ALA A 32 12.59 -7.29 -8.56
CA ALA A 32 13.27 -6.04 -8.87
C ALA A 32 12.38 -5.11 -9.73
N ALA A 33 11.70 -5.65 -10.73
CA ALA A 33 10.76 -4.88 -11.57
C ALA A 33 9.59 -4.33 -10.74
N LYS A 34 9.00 -5.13 -9.83
CA LYS A 34 7.97 -4.64 -8.90
C LYS A 34 8.49 -3.54 -7.99
N ALA A 35 9.69 -3.69 -7.43
CA ALA A 35 10.30 -2.69 -6.57
C ALA A 35 10.54 -1.36 -7.32
N ALA A 36 11.04 -1.44 -8.56
CA ALA A 36 11.22 -0.28 -9.42
C ALA A 36 9.88 0.40 -9.72
N LYS A 37 8.82 -0.36 -10.04
CA LYS A 37 7.50 0.21 -10.30
C LYS A 37 6.89 0.87 -9.06
N VAL A 38 7.03 0.24 -7.89
CA VAL A 38 6.62 0.84 -6.61
C VAL A 38 7.33 2.18 -6.40
N LYS A 39 8.65 2.21 -6.57
CA LYS A 39 9.42 3.44 -6.45
C LYS A 39 8.95 4.53 -7.43
N GLU A 40 8.76 4.17 -8.70
CA GLU A 40 8.26 5.07 -9.75
C GLU A 40 6.91 5.70 -9.35
N MET A 41 5.96 4.90 -8.89
CA MET A 41 4.65 5.37 -8.43
C MET A 41 4.74 6.35 -7.25
N LEU A 42 5.60 6.05 -6.27
CA LEU A 42 5.79 6.88 -5.09
C LEU A 42 6.53 8.19 -5.41
N ASP A 43 7.55 8.14 -6.25
CA ASP A 43 8.30 9.33 -6.70
C ASP A 43 7.42 10.24 -7.57
N ALA A 44 6.57 9.64 -8.42
CA ALA A 44 5.59 10.37 -9.22
C ALA A 44 4.41 10.89 -8.39
N GLN A 45 4.25 10.42 -7.15
CA GLN A 45 3.07 10.63 -6.30
C GLN A 45 1.77 10.33 -7.05
N SER A 46 1.73 9.22 -7.77
CA SER A 46 0.59 8.84 -8.63
C SER A 46 0.24 7.38 -8.45
N TYR A 47 -0.60 7.11 -7.45
CA TYR A 47 -1.00 5.75 -7.08
C TYR A 47 -2.34 5.71 -6.36
N ILE A 48 -2.89 4.51 -6.25
CA ILE A 48 -4.09 4.20 -5.47
C ILE A 48 -3.70 3.17 -4.42
N PHE A 49 -3.95 3.44 -3.15
CA PHE A 49 -3.92 2.42 -2.11
C PHE A 49 -5.31 1.80 -1.98
N ASN A 50 -5.44 0.51 -2.27
CA ASN A 50 -6.69 -0.24 -2.14
C ASN A 50 -6.71 -0.99 -0.81
N ALA A 51 -7.64 -0.64 0.06
CA ALA A 51 -7.79 -1.28 1.36
C ALA A 51 -8.62 -2.57 1.24
N THR A 52 -8.11 -3.67 1.79
CA THR A 52 -8.79 -4.98 1.80
C THR A 52 -9.10 -5.47 3.21
N TYR A 53 -8.41 -4.91 4.21
CA TYR A 53 -8.61 -5.19 5.62
C TYR A 53 -8.58 -3.89 6.42
N VAL A 54 -9.40 -3.83 7.46
CA VAL A 54 -9.43 -2.76 8.45
C VAL A 54 -9.10 -3.30 9.83
N ILE A 55 -8.34 -2.52 10.59
CA ILE A 55 -7.85 -2.83 11.93
C ILE A 55 -8.14 -1.60 12.80
N PRO A 56 -9.32 -1.55 13.45
CA PRO A 56 -9.62 -0.49 14.40
C PRO A 56 -8.71 -0.59 15.63
N GLN A 57 -8.43 0.52 16.31
CA GLN A 57 -7.69 0.47 17.58
C GLN A 57 -8.38 -0.40 18.64
N ARG A 58 -9.72 -0.45 18.61
CA ARG A 58 -10.53 -1.24 19.53
C ARG A 58 -11.42 -2.18 18.73
N GLY A 59 -11.27 -3.47 18.96
CA GLY A 59 -12.06 -4.50 18.31
C GLY A 59 -11.24 -5.35 17.34
N ASN A 60 -11.96 -6.15 16.55
CA ASN A 60 -11.34 -7.15 15.69
C ASN A 60 -11.02 -6.58 14.30
N ALA A 61 -9.90 -7.03 13.76
CA ALA A 61 -9.60 -6.85 12.35
C ALA A 61 -10.66 -7.57 11.50
N ARG A 62 -11.04 -6.98 10.36
CA ARG A 62 -12.00 -7.58 9.44
C ARG A 62 -11.67 -7.26 7.99
N SER A 63 -12.03 -8.17 7.10
CA SER A 63 -11.99 -7.89 5.67
C SER A 63 -13.09 -6.88 5.30
N ILE A 64 -12.81 -6.05 4.31
CA ILE A 64 -13.75 -5.09 3.72
C ILE A 64 -13.89 -5.38 2.24
N THR A 65 -15.06 -5.05 1.68
CA THR A 65 -15.35 -5.20 0.24
C THR A 65 -14.51 -4.24 -0.59
N TYR A 66 -14.41 -4.52 -1.89
CA TYR A 66 -13.75 -3.61 -2.84
C TYR A 66 -14.39 -2.21 -2.86
N GLY A 67 -13.62 -1.21 -3.28
CA GLY A 67 -14.06 0.18 -3.44
C GLY A 67 -13.72 1.12 -2.28
N TYR A 68 -12.82 0.71 -1.37
CA TYR A 68 -12.25 1.59 -0.35
C TYR A 68 -10.79 1.87 -0.66
N ASP A 69 -10.46 3.15 -0.84
CA ASP A 69 -9.16 3.54 -1.36
C ASP A 69 -8.65 4.87 -0.78
N VAL A 70 -7.35 5.09 -1.02
CA VAL A 70 -6.73 6.41 -0.98
C VAL A 70 -6.08 6.66 -2.33
N VAL A 71 -6.59 7.64 -3.06
CA VAL A 71 -6.05 8.09 -4.34
C VAL A 71 -5.10 9.25 -4.08
N VAL A 72 -3.86 9.11 -4.55
CA VAL A 72 -2.81 10.13 -4.43
C VAL A 72 -2.42 10.61 -5.84
N SER A 73 -2.52 11.93 -6.06
CA SER A 73 -1.79 12.68 -7.08
C SER A 73 -0.91 13.74 -6.42
N LYS A 74 -0.01 14.36 -7.20
CA LYS A 74 0.83 15.49 -6.75
C LYS A 74 0.05 16.64 -6.11
N ASP A 75 -1.18 16.86 -6.55
CA ASP A 75 -2.01 18.01 -6.22
C ASP A 75 -3.26 17.64 -5.41
N THR A 76 -3.56 16.35 -5.27
CA THR A 76 -4.80 15.91 -4.60
C THR A 76 -4.61 14.57 -3.93
N VAL A 77 -5.06 14.50 -2.67
CA VAL A 77 -5.25 13.24 -1.96
C VAL A 77 -6.73 13.10 -1.66
N THR A 78 -7.32 12.00 -2.08
CA THR A 78 -8.70 11.64 -1.73
C THR A 78 -8.70 10.33 -0.98
N ALA A 79 -9.34 10.29 0.18
CA ALA A 79 -9.55 9.06 0.93
C ALA A 79 -11.05 8.74 0.98
N TYR A 80 -11.37 7.47 0.75
CA TYR A 80 -12.69 6.91 0.94
C TYR A 80 -12.53 5.59 1.69
N LEU A 81 -12.52 5.65 3.02
CA LEU A 81 -12.26 4.51 3.88
C LEU A 81 -13.37 4.33 4.93
N PRO A 82 -13.68 3.08 5.31
CA PRO A 82 -14.70 2.80 6.31
C PRO A 82 -14.12 2.97 7.72
N TYR A 83 -14.89 3.53 8.65
CA TYR A 83 -14.44 3.73 10.03
C TYR A 83 -15.26 2.88 11.01
N TYR A 84 -14.57 2.23 11.96
CA TYR A 84 -15.18 1.34 12.96
C TYR A 84 -14.69 1.62 14.39
N GLY A 85 -14.23 2.84 14.66
CA GLY A 85 -13.71 3.25 15.96
C GLY A 85 -14.68 4.12 16.75
N ARG A 86 -14.21 4.63 17.89
CA ARG A 86 -14.96 5.62 18.68
C ARG A 86 -14.67 7.02 18.20
N VAL A 87 -15.73 7.81 18.08
CA VAL A 87 -15.65 9.24 17.83
C VAL A 87 -15.86 9.95 19.16
N THR A 88 -14.89 10.76 19.58
CA THR A 88 -14.92 11.51 20.85
C THR A 88 -15.79 12.76 20.74
N LEU A 89 -15.86 13.38 19.55
CA LEU A 89 -16.72 14.53 19.26
C LEU A 89 -17.57 14.20 18.04
N ALA A 90 -18.90 14.19 18.21
CA ALA A 90 -19.82 13.85 17.13
C ALA A 90 -19.60 14.76 15.91
N PRO A 91 -19.49 14.21 14.69
CA PRO A 91 -19.41 15.03 13.49
C PRO A 91 -20.70 15.83 13.32
N ALA A 92 -20.59 17.03 12.74
CA ALA A 92 -21.75 17.88 12.47
C ALA A 92 -22.75 17.23 11.49
N ASP A 93 -22.26 16.33 10.64
CA ASP A 93 -23.05 15.55 9.70
C ASP A 93 -23.04 14.05 10.09
N PRO A 94 -24.20 13.45 10.42
CA PRO A 94 -24.31 12.03 10.73
C PRO A 94 -23.93 11.09 9.57
N SER A 95 -23.96 11.58 8.32
CA SER A 95 -23.57 10.80 7.13
C SER A 95 -22.05 10.67 6.95
N ASP A 96 -21.27 11.44 7.72
CA ASP A 96 -19.80 11.44 7.74
C ASP A 96 -19.22 10.35 8.67
N GLY A 97 -19.73 9.12 8.50
CA GLY A 97 -19.38 7.98 9.32
C GLY A 97 -18.02 7.35 9.00
N GLY A 98 -17.40 7.67 7.86
CA GLY A 98 -16.12 7.09 7.41
C GLY A 98 -14.92 8.01 7.65
N VAL A 99 -13.76 7.62 7.12
CA VAL A 99 -12.66 8.56 6.83
C VAL A 99 -12.80 8.94 5.37
N LYS A 100 -13.50 10.04 5.11
CA LYS A 100 -13.77 10.55 3.77
C LYS A 100 -13.27 11.97 3.68
N PHE A 101 -12.29 12.23 2.83
CA PHE A 101 -11.82 13.59 2.61
C PHE A 101 -11.15 13.75 1.25
N THR A 102 -11.13 14.99 0.78
CA THR A 102 -10.26 15.41 -0.32
C THR A 102 -9.40 16.57 0.19
N SER A 103 -8.11 16.51 -0.09
CA SER A 103 -7.15 17.56 0.25
C SER A 103 -6.36 17.93 -1.01
N THR A 104 -6.32 19.21 -1.32
CA THR A 104 -5.54 19.80 -2.42
C THR A 104 -4.32 20.57 -1.92
N ASN A 105 -4.19 20.73 -0.61
CA ASN A 105 -3.02 21.30 0.05
C ASN A 105 -2.59 20.37 1.18
N PHE A 106 -1.48 19.67 0.97
CA PHE A 106 -0.92 18.70 1.92
C PHE A 106 0.59 18.64 1.80
N ASP A 107 1.26 18.25 2.88
CA ASP A 107 2.65 17.82 2.81
C ASP A 107 2.73 16.34 2.47
N TYR A 108 3.72 15.98 1.65
CA TYR A 108 4.06 14.60 1.33
C TYR A 108 5.53 14.36 1.63
N LYS A 109 5.81 13.46 2.57
CA LYS A 109 7.16 13.03 2.93
C LYS A 109 7.32 11.55 2.66
N SER A 110 8.33 11.17 1.88
CA SER A 110 8.67 9.78 1.60
C SER A 110 10.08 9.49 2.08
N GLU A 111 10.23 8.44 2.90
CA GLU A 111 11.49 8.04 3.51
C GLU A 111 11.75 6.55 3.25
N PRO A 112 13.01 6.13 3.03
CA PRO A 112 13.35 4.71 2.98
C PRO A 112 13.02 4.01 4.30
N ALA A 113 12.51 2.78 4.21
CA ALA A 113 12.28 1.89 5.33
C ALA A 113 12.94 0.53 5.07
N ASN A 114 13.05 -0.32 6.10
CA ASN A 114 13.77 -1.60 6.04
C ASN A 114 13.33 -2.50 4.87
N ASN A 115 12.04 -2.50 4.53
CA ASN A 115 11.49 -3.33 3.45
C ASN A 115 10.61 -2.53 2.47
N GLY A 116 10.92 -1.25 2.26
CA GLY A 116 10.14 -0.39 1.37
C GLY A 116 10.27 1.09 1.72
N TYR A 117 9.14 1.77 1.83
CA TYR A 117 9.06 3.22 2.04
C TYR A 117 8.03 3.56 3.11
N ASP A 118 8.34 4.54 3.94
CA ASP A 118 7.42 5.20 4.86
C ASP A 118 6.99 6.53 4.25
N ILE A 119 5.70 6.67 3.99
CA ILE A 119 5.08 7.88 3.46
C ILE A 119 4.24 8.52 4.56
N THR A 120 4.43 9.81 4.79
CA THR A 120 3.56 10.63 5.64
C THR A 120 2.87 11.68 4.78
N ILE A 121 1.54 11.70 4.82
CA ILE A 121 0.70 12.70 4.15
C ILE A 121 -0.02 13.52 5.22
N THR A 122 0.18 14.83 5.21
CA THR A 122 -0.39 15.75 6.22
C THR A 122 -1.27 16.76 5.51
N PRO A 123 -2.61 16.56 5.48
CA PRO A 123 -3.54 17.56 4.98
C PRO A 123 -3.38 18.90 5.74
N LYS A 124 -3.37 20.00 4.99
CA LYS A 124 -3.34 21.37 5.52
C LYS A 124 -4.65 22.12 5.27
N ASP A 125 -5.57 21.50 4.56
CA ASP A 125 -6.91 22.01 4.29
C ASP A 125 -7.77 21.94 5.55
N GLY A 126 -7.57 22.90 6.47
CA GLY A 126 -8.33 22.99 7.73
C GLY A 126 -9.83 23.26 7.55
N ASN A 127 -10.28 23.54 6.32
CA ASN A 127 -11.64 23.97 5.99
C ASN A 127 -12.36 23.07 4.95
N THR A 128 -11.70 22.04 4.42
CA THR A 128 -12.35 21.11 3.47
C THR A 128 -13.09 20.01 4.23
N GLN A 129 -14.24 19.59 3.69
CA GLN A 129 -15.09 18.59 4.32
C GLN A 129 -14.29 17.29 4.56
N GLY A 130 -14.32 16.82 5.81
CA GLY A 130 -13.64 15.61 6.26
C GLY A 130 -12.14 15.74 6.58
N SER A 131 -11.38 16.61 5.89
CA SER A 131 -9.92 16.73 6.09
C SER A 131 -9.55 17.35 7.44
N LYS A 132 -10.42 18.21 7.99
CA LYS A 132 -10.20 18.89 9.29
C LYS A 132 -10.00 17.93 10.47
N ASP A 133 -10.64 16.76 10.44
CA ASP A 133 -10.47 15.78 11.50
C ASP A 133 -9.19 14.95 11.31
N VAL A 134 -8.69 14.81 10.08
CA VAL A 134 -7.50 14.03 9.78
C VAL A 134 -6.24 14.83 10.04
N ARG A 135 -5.41 14.36 10.98
CA ARG A 135 -4.12 14.99 11.31
C ARG A 135 -3.04 14.58 10.34
N TYR A 136 -2.90 13.28 10.07
CA TYR A 136 -2.02 12.76 9.02
C TYR A 136 -2.35 11.31 8.71
N LEU A 137 -1.86 10.86 7.56
CA LEU A 137 -1.85 9.49 7.10
C LEU A 137 -0.41 9.00 7.12
N ARG A 138 -0.17 7.81 7.67
CA ARG A 138 1.11 7.12 7.60
C ARG A 138 0.95 5.84 6.80
N LEU A 139 1.54 5.80 5.62
CA LEU A 139 1.50 4.68 4.69
C LEU A 139 2.87 4.01 4.64
N ASN A 140 2.97 2.76 5.07
CA ASN A 140 4.13 1.93 4.84
C ASN A 140 3.89 1.07 3.60
N VAL A 141 4.76 1.18 2.59
CA VAL A 141 4.66 0.46 1.32
C VAL A 141 5.87 -0.43 1.17
N SER A 142 5.66 -1.73 0.98
CA SER A 142 6.75 -2.66 0.72
C SER A 142 7.16 -2.68 -0.76
N TYR A 143 8.37 -3.15 -1.05
CA TYR A 143 8.90 -3.25 -2.42
C TYR A 143 8.06 -4.09 -3.39
N ASN A 144 7.15 -4.93 -2.89
CA ASN A 144 6.25 -5.74 -3.71
C ASN A 144 4.83 -5.16 -3.84
N GLY A 145 4.57 -3.97 -3.30
CA GLY A 145 3.31 -3.24 -3.45
C GLY A 145 2.30 -3.45 -2.33
N TYR A 146 2.53 -4.39 -1.40
CA TYR A 146 1.68 -4.45 -0.20
C TYR A 146 1.89 -3.21 0.65
N ALA A 147 0.84 -2.78 1.33
CA ALA A 147 0.90 -1.59 2.12
C ALA A 147 0.02 -1.68 3.37
N SER A 148 0.45 -0.94 4.40
CA SER A 148 -0.36 -0.66 5.57
C SER A 148 -0.51 0.84 5.72
N LEU A 149 -1.73 1.28 5.96
CA LEU A 149 -2.10 2.68 6.14
C LEU A 149 -2.62 2.87 7.55
N GLN A 150 -2.11 3.86 8.27
CA GLN A 150 -2.67 4.35 9.52
C GLN A 150 -3.20 5.77 9.32
N VAL A 151 -4.44 6.00 9.74
CA VAL A 151 -5.05 7.33 9.78
C VAL A 151 -5.08 7.82 11.22
N ILE A 152 -4.44 8.95 11.47
CA ILE A 152 -4.44 9.63 12.75
C ILE A 152 -5.35 10.84 12.65
N SER A 153 -6.31 10.92 13.55
CA SER A 153 -7.34 11.97 13.57
C SER A 153 -7.30 12.75 14.89
N ASN A 154 -7.95 13.90 14.92
CA ASN A 154 -8.05 14.76 16.10
C ASN A 154 -9.10 14.24 17.08
N ASN A 155 -10.26 13.81 16.58
CA ASN A 155 -11.43 13.46 17.42
C ASN A 155 -11.86 11.99 17.29
N ARG A 156 -11.03 11.16 16.67
CA ARG A 156 -11.30 9.74 16.42
C ARG A 156 -10.12 8.89 16.88
N ASP A 157 -10.43 7.72 17.45
CA ASP A 157 -9.41 6.70 17.71
C ASP A 157 -8.66 6.38 16.39
N PRO A 158 -7.32 6.23 16.41
CA PRO A 158 -6.55 5.76 15.28
C PRO A 158 -7.14 4.50 14.64
N ILE A 159 -6.99 4.41 13.32
CA ILE A 159 -7.45 3.25 12.56
C ILE A 159 -6.40 2.89 11.52
N SER A 160 -6.23 1.59 11.32
CA SER A 160 -5.28 1.06 10.34
C SER A 160 -5.98 0.22 9.28
N TYR A 161 -5.36 0.12 8.11
CA TYR A 161 -5.81 -0.66 6.98
C TYR A 161 -4.64 -1.41 6.39
N ASN A 162 -4.89 -2.61 5.88
CA ASN A 162 -3.95 -3.34 5.04
C ASN A 162 -4.51 -3.44 3.64
N GLY A 163 -3.60 -3.45 2.67
CA GLY A 163 -3.97 -3.38 1.27
C GLY A 163 -2.75 -3.49 0.37
N GLU A 164 -2.92 -2.97 -0.84
CA GLU A 164 -1.87 -2.87 -1.83
C GLU A 164 -1.96 -1.54 -2.56
N ILE A 165 -0.82 -1.05 -3.04
CA ILE A 165 -0.79 0.07 -3.96
C ILE A 165 -0.81 -0.41 -5.41
N GLU A 166 -1.52 0.31 -6.24
CA GLU A 166 -1.55 0.09 -7.68
C GLU A 166 -1.32 1.39 -8.46
N GLU A 167 -0.99 1.23 -9.73
CA GLU A 167 -0.78 2.34 -10.64
C GLU A 167 -2.10 3.05 -10.91
N ARG A 168 -2.10 4.37 -10.70
CA ARG A 168 -3.22 5.21 -11.09
C ARG A 168 -3.28 5.30 -12.60
N LYS A 169 -4.29 4.66 -13.21
CA LYS A 169 -4.57 4.81 -14.64
C LYS A 169 -5.24 6.15 -14.88
N ILE A 170 -4.49 7.10 -15.44
CA ILE A 170 -5.07 8.32 -15.99
C ILE A 170 -5.57 7.96 -17.38
N ASN A 171 -6.90 7.94 -17.57
CA ASN A 171 -7.46 7.85 -18.92
C ASN A 171 -7.00 9.11 -19.66
N LYS A 172 -6.15 8.93 -20.68
CA LYS A 172 -5.71 9.99 -21.59
C LYS A 172 -6.80 10.34 -22.58
#